data_AF-A0A535G0X0-F1
#
_entry.id   AF-A0A535G0X0-F1
#
_cell.length_a   1.000
_cell.length_b   1.000
_cell.length_c   1.000
_cell.angle_alpha   90.00
_cell.angle_beta   90.00
_cell.angle_gamma   90.00
#
_symmetry.space_group_name_H-M   'P 1'
#
loop_
_entity.id
_entity.type
_entity.pdbx_description
1 polymer ?
#
loop_
_entity_poly.entity_id
_entity_poly.type
_entity_poly.pdbx_seq_one_letter_code
_entity_poly.pdbx_strand_id
1 'polypeptide(L)'
;MRTPSSDIDVILTTDWRRQISTTADRESRNLYAVTARIVSIQLCPGHREPMRGVTTAKLVEGVGIDGDKHASAASKRQVLLADKEALDAVAVLPGTIKENVTVEGVDVMRLPAGTRVRLGSSAVLEITAICEPCFRMDEIRDGLRAELEGRRGMVSRVVQGGIISVGDAIVIERSEPLAS
;
A
#
# COMPACT_ATOMS: atom_id res chain seq x y z
N MET A 1 -11.98 -64.39 -46.17
CA MET A 1 -11.75 -63.11 -46.89
C MET A 1 -12.58 -62.03 -46.21
N ARG A 2 -11.99 -60.82 -46.09
CA ARG A 2 -12.50 -59.55 -45.52
C ARG A 2 -12.36 -59.34 -44.01
N THR A 3 -11.38 -58.49 -43.66
CA THR A 3 -11.41 -57.48 -42.57
C THR A 3 -12.33 -56.30 -43.01
N PRO A 4 -12.61 -55.22 -42.23
CA PRO A 4 -11.90 -54.70 -41.03
C PRO A 4 -12.75 -54.00 -39.91
N SER A 5 -12.05 -53.52 -38.86
CA SER A 5 -12.24 -52.27 -38.06
C SER A 5 -13.60 -52.00 -37.37
N SER A 6 -13.77 -51.40 -36.19
CA SER A 6 -12.99 -50.73 -35.13
C SER A 6 -13.98 -50.50 -33.96
N ASP A 7 -13.50 -49.86 -32.89
CA ASP A 7 -14.27 -49.09 -31.89
C ASP A 7 -14.80 -49.87 -30.67
N ILE A 8 -14.80 -49.36 -29.42
CA ILE A 8 -14.17 -48.26 -28.67
C ILE A 8 -14.58 -48.59 -27.21
N ASP A 9 -13.66 -48.52 -26.23
CA ASP A 9 -13.97 -48.74 -24.81
C ASP A 9 -14.59 -47.50 -24.15
N VAL A 10 -15.78 -47.69 -23.56
CA VAL A 10 -16.63 -46.73 -22.83
C VAL A 10 -17.45 -47.59 -21.85
N ILE A 11 -17.62 -47.39 -20.53
CA ILE A 11 -17.24 -46.35 -19.58
C ILE A 11 -17.65 -46.85 -18.18
N LEU A 12 -16.95 -46.39 -17.14
CA LEU A 12 -17.37 -46.21 -15.73
C LEU A 12 -17.62 -47.44 -14.85
N THR A 13 -16.80 -47.51 -13.79
CA THR A 13 -17.21 -47.20 -12.41
C THR A 13 -15.92 -47.27 -11.57
N THR A 14 -15.56 -46.28 -10.75
CA THR A 14 -16.01 -46.22 -9.36
C THR A 14 -15.43 -44.96 -8.70
N ASP A 15 -16.31 -44.19 -8.07
CA ASP A 15 -16.17 -43.51 -6.77
C ASP A 15 -14.75 -43.15 -6.27
N TRP A 16 -14.38 -41.86 -6.35
CA TRP A 16 -13.11 -41.32 -5.83
C TRP A 16 -13.27 -40.39 -4.62
N ARG A 17 -14.42 -40.40 -3.92
CA ARG A 17 -14.58 -39.58 -2.70
C ARG A 17 -13.94 -40.24 -1.49
N ARG A 18 -12.65 -39.95 -1.25
CA ARG A 18 -12.06 -39.83 0.10
C ARG A 18 -10.76 -39.03 0.07
N GLN A 19 -10.83 -37.86 0.73
CA GLN A 19 -9.76 -37.13 1.40
C GLN A 19 -8.36 -37.15 0.80
N ILE A 20 -7.99 -36.02 0.20
CA ILE A 20 -6.65 -35.44 0.42
C ILE A 20 -6.81 -33.92 0.50
N SER A 21 -6.85 -33.43 1.75
CA SER A 21 -6.52 -32.04 2.05
C SER A 21 -5.02 -31.91 1.83
N THR A 22 -4.63 -31.31 0.71
CA THR A 22 -3.23 -31.07 0.37
C THR A 22 -2.99 -29.59 0.15
N THR A 23 -1.88 -29.14 0.70
CA THR A 23 -1.15 -27.86 0.70
C THR A 23 -1.17 -27.03 -0.60
N ALA A 24 -1.75 -27.54 -1.69
CA ALA A 24 -1.82 -26.93 -3.01
C ALA A 24 -2.67 -25.63 -3.07
N ASP A 25 -3.59 -25.43 -2.12
CA ASP A 25 -4.45 -24.23 -2.10
C ASP A 25 -3.75 -22.96 -1.57
N ARG A 26 -2.52 -23.11 -1.04
CA ARG A 26 -1.63 -21.99 -0.66
C ARG A 26 -0.67 -21.56 -1.76
N GLU A 27 -0.38 -22.42 -2.74
CA GLU A 27 0.58 -22.12 -3.82
C GLU A 27 -0.07 -21.55 -5.09
N SER A 28 -1.38 -21.74 -5.30
CA SER A 28 -2.08 -21.20 -6.48
C SER A 28 -2.46 -19.72 -6.38
N ARG A 29 -2.04 -19.01 -5.32
CA ARG A 29 -2.24 -17.55 -5.14
C ARG A 29 -1.07 -16.69 -5.64
N ASN A 30 -0.12 -17.28 -6.36
CA ASN A 30 1.08 -16.58 -6.81
C ASN A 30 1.38 -16.79 -8.31
N LEU A 31 0.51 -16.26 -9.18
CA LEU A 31 0.86 -16.02 -10.59
C LEU A 31 0.69 -14.56 -11.04
N TYR A 32 0.23 -13.68 -10.14
CA TYR A 32 0.29 -12.21 -10.28
C TYR A 32 0.36 -11.56 -8.89
N ALA A 33 1.33 -11.93 -8.04
CA ALA A 33 1.54 -11.20 -6.80
C ALA A 33 1.91 -9.75 -7.17
N VAL A 34 0.97 -8.82 -7.01
CA VAL A 34 1.25 -7.40 -7.14
C VAL A 34 2.25 -7.07 -6.04
N THR A 35 3.50 -6.89 -6.42
CA THR A 35 4.54 -6.46 -5.48
C THR A 35 4.18 -5.05 -5.04
N ALA A 36 3.99 -4.90 -3.73
CA ALA A 36 3.69 -3.60 -3.14
C ALA A 36 4.79 -2.60 -3.51
N ARG A 37 4.40 -1.40 -3.97
CA ARG A 37 5.36 -0.41 -4.47
C ARG A 37 4.88 1.02 -4.30
N ILE A 38 5.83 1.95 -4.37
CA ILE A 38 5.53 3.39 -4.45
C ILE A 38 5.08 3.73 -5.86
N VAL A 39 3.94 4.40 -6.00
CA VAL A 39 3.44 4.87 -7.31
C VAL A 39 3.49 6.39 -7.48
N SER A 40 3.61 7.15 -6.38
CA SER A 40 3.74 8.60 -6.43
C SER A 40 4.42 9.12 -5.17
N ILE A 41 5.27 10.14 -5.33
CA ILE A 41 5.90 10.88 -4.24
C ILE A 41 5.60 12.36 -4.42
N GLN A 42 5.20 13.01 -3.33
CA GLN A 42 4.64 14.36 -3.31
C GLN A 42 5.25 15.15 -2.16
N LEU A 43 5.72 16.36 -2.45
CA LEU A 43 6.21 17.31 -1.46
C LEU A 43 5.21 18.45 -1.31
N CYS A 44 5.00 18.90 -0.07
CA CYS A 44 4.28 20.12 0.23
C CYS A 44 5.28 21.27 0.42
N PRO A 45 5.53 22.11 -0.61
CA PRO A 45 6.53 23.19 -0.52
C PRO A 45 6.13 24.29 0.47
N GLY A 46 4.82 24.51 0.68
CA GLY A 46 4.35 25.62 1.49
C GLY A 46 2.88 25.57 1.90
N HIS A 47 2.44 26.59 2.63
CA HIS A 47 1.06 26.69 3.09
C HIS A 47 0.12 27.00 1.92
N ARG A 48 -0.92 26.17 1.74
CA ARG A 48 -1.88 26.23 0.62
C ARG A 48 -1.27 26.10 -0.79
N GLU A 49 0.00 25.78 -0.89
CA GLU A 49 0.63 25.51 -2.18
C GLU A 49 0.19 24.13 -2.74
N PRO A 50 0.13 23.98 -4.07
CA PRO A 50 -0.07 22.69 -4.70
C PRO A 50 1.03 21.71 -4.27
N MET A 51 0.70 20.42 -4.22
CA MET A 51 1.74 19.41 -4.01
C MET A 51 2.65 19.39 -5.24
N ARG A 52 3.93 19.14 -5.01
CA ARG A 52 4.92 18.98 -6.06
C ARG A 52 5.29 17.50 -6.17
N GLY A 53 4.89 16.88 -7.27
CA GLY A 53 5.29 15.53 -7.61
C GLY A 53 6.79 15.45 -7.88
N VAL A 54 7.45 14.41 -7.36
CA VAL A 54 8.88 14.13 -7.59
C VAL A 54 9.07 12.65 -7.88
N THR A 55 10.12 12.31 -8.63
CA THR A 55 10.48 10.90 -8.90
C THR A 55 11.27 10.28 -7.76
N THR A 56 11.95 11.11 -6.96
CA THR A 56 12.77 10.70 -5.82
C THR A 56 12.64 11.69 -4.67
N ALA A 57 12.72 11.22 -3.43
CA ALA A 57 12.77 12.08 -2.24
C ALA A 57 13.72 11.53 -1.18
N LYS A 58 14.30 12.44 -0.38
CA LYS A 58 15.17 12.09 0.75
C LYS A 58 14.35 12.10 2.03
N LEU A 59 14.23 10.94 2.66
CA LEU A 59 13.69 10.80 4.02
C LEU A 59 14.81 11.05 5.04
N VAL A 60 14.55 11.95 5.97
CA VAL A 60 15.45 12.34 7.05
C VAL A 60 14.90 11.75 8.35
N GLU A 61 15.69 10.89 8.98
CA GLU A 61 15.33 10.20 10.22
C GLU A 61 14.88 11.19 11.29
N GLY A 62 13.76 10.89 11.93
CA GLY A 62 13.19 11.70 12.98
C GLY A 62 12.66 13.06 12.53
N VAL A 63 12.73 13.42 11.24
CA VAL A 63 12.32 14.75 10.74
C VAL A 63 11.20 14.67 9.71
N GLY A 64 11.30 13.80 8.70
CA GLY A 64 10.33 13.73 7.60
C GLY A 64 10.99 13.75 6.23
N ILE A 65 10.36 14.40 5.25
CA ILE A 65 10.90 14.48 3.88
C ILE A 65 11.65 15.80 3.68
N ASP A 66 12.88 15.72 3.19
CA ASP A 66 13.67 16.91 2.86
C ASP A 66 12.92 17.80 1.85
N GLY A 67 12.80 19.09 2.18
CA GLY A 67 12.06 20.08 1.38
C GLY A 67 10.53 20.02 1.50
N ASP A 68 9.97 19.20 2.39
CA ASP A 68 8.54 19.24 2.75
C ASP A 68 8.30 20.15 3.97
N LYS A 69 7.28 21.00 3.93
CA LYS A 69 6.97 21.92 5.04
C LYS A 69 6.61 21.21 6.35
N HIS A 70 6.16 19.96 6.28
CA HIS A 70 5.79 19.16 7.44
C HIS A 70 7.00 18.45 8.07
N ALA A 71 8.18 18.56 7.47
CA ALA A 71 9.43 18.06 8.02
C ALA A 71 9.76 18.78 9.33
N SER A 72 9.64 18.07 10.45
CA SER A 72 9.85 18.61 11.78
C SER A 72 10.14 17.52 12.79
N ALA A 73 11.25 17.67 13.52
CA ALA A 73 11.61 16.80 14.63
C ALA A 73 10.62 16.83 15.80
N ALA A 74 9.80 17.89 15.90
CA ALA A 74 8.77 18.01 16.92
C ALA A 74 7.47 17.24 16.58
N SER A 75 7.32 16.76 15.34
CA SER A 75 6.11 16.10 14.85
C SER A 75 6.29 14.59 14.74
N LYS A 76 5.27 13.84 15.16
CA LYS A 76 5.14 12.39 14.85
C LYS A 76 4.36 12.13 13.54
N ARG A 77 3.90 13.18 12.87
CA ARG A 77 3.12 13.16 11.62
C ARG A 77 4.00 13.71 10.50
N GLN A 78 5.00 12.94 10.10
CA GLN A 78 6.08 13.42 9.22
C GLN A 78 5.84 13.04 7.76
N VAL A 79 5.21 11.88 7.52
CA VAL A 79 4.91 11.37 6.18
C VAL A 79 3.49 10.81 6.20
N LEU A 80 2.63 11.25 5.27
CA LEU A 80 1.31 10.68 5.04
C LEU A 80 1.36 9.64 3.90
N LEU A 81 0.98 8.40 4.20
CA LEU A 81 0.81 7.30 3.25
C LEU A 81 -0.66 7.15 2.87
N ALA A 82 -0.96 6.90 1.59
CA ALA A 82 -2.30 6.53 1.14
C ALA A 82 -2.25 5.45 0.05
N ASP A 83 -3.30 4.62 0.01
CA ASP A 83 -3.46 3.55 -0.98
C ASP A 83 -3.94 4.14 -2.31
N LYS A 84 -3.31 3.75 -3.41
CA LYS A 84 -3.77 4.09 -4.75
C LYS A 84 -5.18 3.55 -4.98
N GLU A 85 -5.46 2.34 -4.52
CA GLU A 85 -6.74 1.66 -4.63
C GLU A 85 -7.85 2.46 -3.91
N ALA A 86 -7.55 3.05 -2.75
CA ALA A 86 -8.49 3.90 -2.03
C ALA A 86 -8.77 5.22 -2.75
N LEU A 87 -7.74 5.83 -3.36
CA LEU A 87 -7.87 7.05 -4.15
C LEU A 87 -8.66 6.82 -5.44
N ASP A 88 -8.37 5.73 -6.16
CA ASP A 88 -9.09 5.35 -7.38
C ASP A 88 -10.57 5.09 -7.10
N ALA A 89 -10.89 4.45 -5.97
CA ALA A 89 -12.28 4.17 -5.56
C ALA A 89 -13.12 5.44 -5.33
N VAL A 90 -12.47 6.59 -5.12
CA VAL A 90 -13.12 7.90 -5.02
C VAL A 90 -12.76 8.81 -6.19
N ALA A 91 -12.18 8.29 -7.27
CA ALA A 91 -11.76 9.03 -8.46
C ALA A 91 -10.92 10.29 -8.13
N VAL A 92 -9.91 10.12 -7.26
CA VAL A 92 -8.96 11.17 -6.88
C VAL A 92 -7.56 10.80 -7.33
N LEU A 93 -6.80 11.76 -7.87
CA LEU A 93 -5.42 11.53 -8.31
C LEU A 93 -4.44 11.56 -7.12
N PRO A 94 -3.30 10.85 -7.22
CA PRO A 94 -2.21 10.96 -6.25
C PRO A 94 -1.78 12.41 -5.97
N GLY A 95 -1.51 12.71 -4.70
CA GLY A 95 -1.14 14.02 -4.17
C GLY A 95 -2.32 14.97 -3.92
N THR A 96 -3.50 14.67 -4.44
CA THR A 96 -4.66 15.55 -4.35
C THR A 96 -5.12 15.71 -2.90
N ILE A 97 -5.10 14.61 -2.12
CA ILE A 97 -5.41 14.63 -0.69
C ILE A 97 -4.20 15.01 0.17
N LYS A 98 -3.16 15.63 -0.42
CA LYS A 98 -1.94 16.07 0.30
C LYS A 98 -1.17 14.92 0.98
N GLU A 99 -1.35 13.68 0.55
CA GLU A 99 -0.48 12.59 0.94
C GLU A 99 0.92 12.77 0.33
N ASN A 100 1.94 12.27 1.03
CA ASN A 100 3.32 12.36 0.57
C ASN A 100 3.74 11.18 -0.29
N VAL A 101 3.27 9.98 0.07
CA VAL A 101 3.60 8.75 -0.66
C VAL A 101 2.32 8.00 -0.94
N THR A 102 2.04 7.79 -2.21
CA THR A 102 0.96 6.92 -2.66
C THR A 102 1.55 5.56 -2.97
N VAL A 103 0.92 4.51 -2.45
CA VAL A 103 1.39 3.13 -2.58
C VAL A 103 0.35 2.28 -3.29
N GLU A 104 0.77 1.19 -3.93
CA GLU A 104 -0.12 0.19 -4.53
C GLU A 104 0.25 -1.19 -3.99
N GLY A 105 -0.73 -2.09 -3.84
CA GLY A 105 -0.51 -3.46 -3.39
C GLY A 105 -0.32 -3.63 -1.88
N VAL A 106 -0.62 -2.59 -1.10
CA VAL A 106 -0.68 -2.62 0.38
C VAL A 106 -2.00 -1.98 0.82
N ASP A 107 -2.59 -2.49 1.89
CA ASP A 107 -3.72 -1.88 2.58
C ASP A 107 -3.17 -1.05 3.75
N VAL A 108 -2.86 0.23 3.49
CA VAL A 108 -2.27 1.15 4.48
C VAL A 108 -3.17 1.31 5.69
N MET A 109 -4.50 1.36 5.49
CA MET A 109 -5.46 1.54 6.58
C MET A 109 -5.48 0.37 7.58
N ARG A 110 -5.02 -0.82 7.18
CA ARG A 110 -4.94 -2.00 8.06
C ARG A 110 -3.63 -2.11 8.84
N LEU A 111 -2.69 -1.20 8.66
CA LEU A 111 -1.41 -1.22 9.37
C LEU A 111 -1.58 -0.62 10.77
N PRO A 112 -1.43 -1.40 11.87
CA PRO A 112 -1.51 -0.84 13.22
C PRO A 112 -0.41 0.18 13.50
N ALA A 113 -0.67 1.11 14.43
CA ALA A 113 0.39 1.97 14.96
C ALA A 113 1.57 1.13 15.50
N GLY A 114 2.79 1.58 15.25
CA GLY A 114 4.03 0.84 15.54
C GLY A 114 4.47 -0.11 14.41
N THR A 115 3.64 -0.34 13.39
CA THR A 115 4.07 -1.11 12.21
C THR A 115 5.18 -0.39 11.46
N ARG A 116 6.23 -1.13 11.10
CA ARG A 116 7.34 -0.62 10.28
C ARG A 116 7.14 -0.96 8.81
N VAL A 117 7.30 0.05 7.96
CA VAL A 117 7.12 -0.03 6.51
C VAL A 117 8.44 0.39 5.88
N ARG A 118 9.15 -0.57 5.29
CA ARG A 118 10.37 -0.29 4.55
C ARG A 118 10.04 0.08 3.11
N LEU A 119 10.61 1.19 2.67
CA LEU A 119 10.47 1.76 1.34
C LEU A 119 11.83 1.67 0.62
N GLY A 120 11.84 1.00 -0.53
CA GLY A 120 13.05 0.82 -1.32
C GLY A 120 14.11 0.01 -0.56
N SER A 121 15.37 0.42 -0.69
CA SER A 121 16.51 -0.31 -0.13
C SER A 121 16.66 -0.13 1.38
N SER A 122 16.47 1.07 1.90
CA SER A 122 16.89 1.40 3.28
C SER A 122 15.94 2.27 4.09
N ALA A 123 15.00 2.99 3.49
CA ALA A 123 14.20 3.94 4.27
C ALA A 123 13.08 3.21 5.02
N VAL A 124 12.89 3.52 6.30
CA VAL A 124 11.85 2.87 7.13
C VAL A 124 10.97 3.92 7.77
N LEU A 125 9.66 3.75 7.60
CA LEU A 125 8.62 4.51 8.26
C LEU A 125 8.01 3.67 9.38
N GLU A 126 7.60 4.31 10.47
CA GLU A 126 6.76 3.69 11.50
C GLU A 126 5.40 4.38 11.50
N ILE A 127 4.33 3.60 11.35
CA ILE A 127 2.95 4.09 11.40
C ILE A 127 2.66 4.66 12.78
N THR A 128 2.15 5.89 12.84
CA THR A 128 1.87 6.57 14.10
C THR A 128 0.39 6.70 14.41
N ALA A 129 -0.45 7.02 13.41
CA ALA A 129 -1.89 7.17 13.59
C ALA A 129 -2.65 7.17 12.26
N ILE A 130 -3.98 7.03 12.34
CA ILE A 130 -4.89 7.30 11.23
C ILE A 130 -4.83 8.80 10.88
N CYS A 131 -4.90 9.12 9.59
CA CYS A 131 -5.14 10.48 9.13
C CYS A 131 -6.64 10.67 8.87
N GLU A 132 -7.37 11.25 9.82
CA GLU A 132 -8.80 11.50 9.62
C GLU A 132 -9.05 12.53 8.50
N PRO A 133 -10.07 12.35 7.65
CA PRO A 133 -10.44 13.32 6.64
C PRO A 133 -11.06 14.56 7.30
N CYS A 134 -10.51 15.74 7.03
CA CYS A 134 -11.04 17.02 7.51
C CYS A 134 -11.84 17.76 6.43
N PHE A 135 -12.48 18.87 6.81
CA PHE A 135 -13.28 19.72 5.91
C PHE A 135 -12.57 20.16 4.63
N ARG A 136 -11.22 20.17 4.64
CA ARG A 136 -10.42 20.52 3.47
C ARG A 136 -10.55 19.55 2.31
N MET A 137 -11.10 18.36 2.54
CA MET A 137 -11.41 17.43 1.45
C MET A 137 -12.60 17.90 0.63
N ASP A 138 -13.59 18.51 1.27
CA ASP A 138 -14.73 19.07 0.56
C ASP A 138 -14.33 20.31 -0.25
N GLU A 139 -13.25 21.01 0.11
CA GLU A 139 -12.64 22.06 -0.73
C GLU A 139 -12.09 21.52 -2.07
N ILE A 140 -11.76 20.22 -2.16
CA ILE A 140 -11.29 19.57 -3.39
C ILE A 140 -12.49 19.16 -4.25
N ARG A 141 -13.46 18.51 -3.63
CA ARG A 141 -14.72 18.09 -4.23
C ARG A 141 -15.76 17.90 -3.13
N ASP A 142 -16.93 18.50 -3.30
CA ASP A 142 -18.03 18.35 -2.34
C ASP A 142 -18.34 16.88 -2.04
N GLY A 143 -18.43 16.53 -0.75
CA GLY A 143 -18.72 15.17 -0.28
C GLY A 143 -17.50 14.26 -0.17
N LEU A 144 -16.34 14.66 -0.69
CA LEU A 144 -15.12 13.84 -0.67
C LEU A 144 -14.67 13.52 0.76
N ARG A 145 -14.92 14.39 1.74
CA ARG A 145 -14.61 14.09 3.15
C ARG A 145 -15.30 12.81 3.61
N ALA A 146 -16.60 12.67 3.32
CA ALA A 146 -17.39 11.52 3.73
C ALA A 146 -16.98 10.25 2.97
N GLU A 147 -16.66 10.39 1.67
CA GLU A 147 -16.17 9.27 0.86
C GLU A 147 -14.80 8.75 1.33
N LEU A 148 -13.96 9.61 1.91
CA LEU A 148 -12.64 9.26 2.45
C LEU A 148 -12.67 8.70 3.87
N GLU A 149 -13.84 8.60 4.50
CA GLU A 149 -13.98 8.02 5.84
C GLU A 149 -13.47 6.58 5.84
N GLY A 150 -12.56 6.27 6.77
CA GLY A 150 -11.91 4.96 6.87
C GLY A 150 -10.95 4.58 5.73
N ARG A 151 -10.63 5.50 4.81
CA ARG A 151 -9.73 5.22 3.65
C ARG A 151 -8.72 6.33 3.33
N ARG A 152 -8.60 7.33 4.21
CA ARG A 152 -7.76 8.51 3.96
C ARG A 152 -6.25 8.21 3.98
N GLY A 153 -5.84 7.18 4.69
CA GLY A 153 -4.45 6.80 4.86
C GLY A 153 -3.91 7.03 6.27
N MET A 154 -2.63 6.73 6.45
CA MET A 154 -1.96 6.70 7.74
C MET A 154 -0.81 7.70 7.79
N VAL A 155 -0.68 8.42 8.89
CA VAL A 155 0.53 9.20 9.18
C VAL A 155 1.59 8.32 9.80
N SER A 156 2.84 8.68 9.56
CA SER A 156 4.01 7.96 10.02
C SER A 156 5.15 8.90 10.38
N ARG A 157 6.17 8.35 11.03
CA ARG A 157 7.46 9.01 11.27
C ARG A 157 8.57 8.24 10.55
N VAL A 158 9.64 8.94 10.17
CA VAL A 158 10.83 8.31 9.59
C VAL A 158 11.68 7.76 10.74
N VAL A 159 11.82 6.44 10.83
CA VAL A 159 12.68 5.77 11.82
C VAL A 159 14.03 5.35 11.26
N GLN A 160 14.16 5.30 9.93
CA GLN A 160 15.45 5.19 9.26
C GLN A 160 15.41 6.01 7.97
N GLY A 161 16.37 6.91 7.81
CA GLY A 161 16.48 7.76 6.62
C GLY A 161 16.91 6.99 5.37
N GLY A 162 16.75 7.62 4.22
CA GLY A 162 17.13 7.03 2.93
C GLY A 162 16.55 7.80 1.75
N ILE A 163 16.99 7.45 0.55
CA ILE A 163 16.39 7.94 -0.69
C ILE A 163 15.33 6.93 -1.12
N ILE A 164 14.13 7.42 -1.40
CA ILE A 164 13.04 6.66 -1.99
C ILE A 164 12.78 7.14 -3.41
N SER A 165 12.35 6.24 -4.29
CA SER A 165 12.02 6.50 -5.69
C SER A 165 10.64 5.94 -6.05
N VAL A 166 9.96 6.57 -7.01
CA VAL A 166 8.77 5.97 -7.62
C VAL A 166 9.15 4.63 -8.24
N GLY A 167 8.36 3.59 -7.97
CA GLY A 167 8.62 2.21 -8.36
C GLY A 167 9.32 1.37 -7.27
N ASP A 168 9.83 1.99 -6.21
CA ASP A 168 10.47 1.25 -5.12
C ASP A 168 9.50 0.27 -4.46
N ALA A 169 10.01 -0.94 -4.19
CA ALA A 169 9.28 -1.97 -3.48
C ALA A 169 8.99 -1.57 -2.03
N ILE A 170 7.89 -2.08 -1.51
CA ILE A 170 7.44 -1.89 -0.13
C ILE A 170 7.45 -3.23 0.59
N VAL A 171 8.01 -3.23 1.80
CA VAL A 171 8.01 -4.39 2.68
C VAL A 171 7.47 -3.99 4.04
N ILE A 172 6.42 -4.68 4.49
CA ILE A 172 5.93 -4.55 5.86
C ILE A 172 6.84 -5.40 6.75
N GLU A 173 7.57 -4.76 7.65
CA GLU A 173 8.40 -5.45 8.63
C GLU A 173 7.49 -5.97 9.75
N ARG A 174 7.79 -7.19 10.24
CA ARG A 174 7.03 -7.74 11.37
C ARG A 174 7.26 -6.84 12.58
N SER A 175 6.19 -6.36 13.19
CA SER A 175 6.26 -5.88 14.57
C SER A 175 6.41 -7.09 15.48
N GLU A 176 7.40 -7.08 16.38
CA GLU A 176 7.34 -7.97 17.54
C GLU A 176 6.12 -7.54 18.37
N PRO A 177 5.30 -8.48 18.87
CA PRO A 177 4.28 -8.13 19.85
C PRO A 177 4.99 -7.46 21.03
N LEU A 178 4.48 -6.30 21.46
CA LEU A 178 4.90 -5.73 22.74
C LEU A 178 4.69 -6.82 23.80
N ALA A 179 5.79 -7.30 24.38
CA ALA A 179 5.71 -8.23 25.50
C ALA A 179 4.88 -7.57 26.60
N SER A 180 3.77 -8.22 26.95
CA SER A 180 2.83 -7.83 28.01
C SER A 180 3.50 -7.80 29.37
#